data_AF-A0A6N8U4Y7-F1
#
_entry.id   AF-A0A6N8U4Y7-F1
#
_cell.length_a   1.000
_cell.length_b   1.000
_cell.length_c   1.000
_cell.angle_alpha   90.00
_cell.angle_beta   90.00
_cell.angle_gamma   90.00
#
_symmetry.space_group_name_H-M   'P 1'
#
loop_
_entity.id
_entity.type
_entity.pdbx_description
1 polymer ?
#
loop_
_entity_poly.entity_id
_entity_poly.type
_entity_poly.pdbx_seq_one_letter_code
_entity_poly.pdbx_strand_id
1 'polypeptide(L)'
;MIEQLIAGAVIAALGIYVFKKYPIHFRVQELVTSSFMIIIGTILSFLSVMVPVLGFPAVKIGFAQPVMMMVGILMSPSWAFLTGLVFDIVGVILVPSGFPFLGFTLNNILVCVIPALWYQHQQKLREKTVMRLVCTVLAAVSVLAIGYISALSQVVIEKQTIVMSTPLKLGIIVLIIVIMIFMLTILYVLKQRMHTEHAHLFAVWILSVVMIEISIQFMLTPIWLQSMYGIPWVLSLFIRVLKACITIPLNVVVGFPLLKLMMRLNHQNLKGA
;
A
#
# COMPACT_ATOMS: atom_id res chain seq x y z
N MET A 1 -15.04 -13.41 -14.82
CA MET A 1 -14.50 -13.29 -16.20
C MET A 1 -14.41 -11.83 -16.66
N ILE A 2 -15.49 -11.04 -16.57
CA ILE A 2 -15.50 -9.61 -16.98
C ILE A 2 -14.44 -8.79 -16.25
N GLU A 3 -14.30 -8.95 -14.92
CA GLU A 3 -13.34 -8.19 -14.12
C GLU A 3 -11.87 -8.47 -14.47
N GLN A 4 -11.52 -9.71 -14.83
CA GLN A 4 -10.17 -10.04 -15.31
C GLN A 4 -9.87 -9.37 -16.64
N LEU A 5 -10.87 -9.27 -17.52
CA LEU A 5 -10.74 -8.61 -18.82
C LEU A 5 -10.58 -7.09 -18.62
N ILE A 6 -11.34 -6.49 -17.70
CA ILE A 6 -11.18 -5.09 -17.31
C ILE A 6 -9.79 -4.85 -16.71
N ALA A 7 -9.34 -5.68 -15.76
CA ALA A 7 -8.01 -5.56 -15.17
C ALA A 7 -6.91 -5.66 -16.22
N GLY A 8 -7.01 -6.61 -17.15
CA GLY A 8 -6.08 -6.75 -18.27
C GLY A 8 -6.07 -5.53 -19.19
N ALA A 9 -7.26 -4.99 -19.53
CA ALA A 9 -7.38 -3.77 -20.33
C ALA A 9 -6.76 -2.54 -19.62
N VAL A 10 -6.96 -2.41 -18.31
CA VAL A 10 -6.38 -1.34 -17.49
C VAL A 10 -4.86 -1.47 -17.43
N ILE A 11 -4.32 -2.69 -17.24
CA ILE A 11 -2.87 -2.93 -17.27
C ILE A 11 -2.29 -2.52 -18.63
N ALA A 12 -2.93 -2.93 -19.73
CA ALA A 12 -2.48 -2.59 -21.08
C ALA A 12 -2.53 -1.08 -21.34
N ALA A 13 -3.64 -0.42 -20.98
CA ALA A 13 -3.79 1.03 -21.14
C ALA A 13 -2.77 1.81 -20.30
N LEU A 14 -2.54 1.39 -19.05
CA LEU A 14 -1.56 2.00 -18.17
C LEU A 14 -0.13 1.77 -18.69
N GLY A 15 0.18 0.57 -19.19
CA GLY A 15 1.43 0.28 -19.88
C GLY A 15 1.66 1.18 -21.08
N ILE A 16 0.69 1.29 -21.99
CA ILE A 16 0.78 2.17 -23.18
C ILE A 16 1.00 3.62 -22.76
N TYR A 17 0.25 4.12 -21.77
CA TYR A 17 0.41 5.49 -21.28
C TYR A 17 1.82 5.72 -20.70
N VAL A 18 2.29 4.81 -19.85
CA VAL A 18 3.59 4.92 -19.19
C VAL A 18 4.72 4.87 -20.22
N PHE A 19 4.72 3.89 -21.14
CA PHE A 19 5.78 3.76 -22.13
C PHE A 19 5.78 4.88 -23.18
N LYS A 20 4.60 5.43 -23.52
CA LYS A 20 4.50 6.56 -24.45
C LYS A 20 5.01 7.86 -23.82
N LYS A 21 4.70 8.11 -22.55
CA LYS A 21 5.10 9.35 -21.86
C LYS A 21 6.53 9.29 -21.30
N TYR A 22 6.99 8.09 -20.95
CA TYR A 22 8.30 7.84 -20.37
C TYR A 22 9.00 6.72 -21.15
N PRO A 23 9.77 7.03 -22.19
CA PRO A 23 10.48 6.00 -22.95
C PRO A 23 11.51 5.29 -22.06
N ILE A 24 11.59 3.97 -22.21
CA ILE A 24 12.56 3.15 -21.47
C ILE A 24 13.96 3.46 -22.01
N HIS A 25 14.87 3.81 -21.11
CA HIS A 25 16.29 3.86 -21.41
C HIS A 25 16.94 2.64 -20.75
N PHE A 26 17.53 1.75 -21.53
CA PHE A 26 18.14 0.54 -20.99
C PHE A 26 19.52 0.85 -20.41
N ARG A 27 19.56 1.17 -19.12
CA ARG A 27 20.80 1.23 -18.34
C ARG A 27 20.96 0.00 -17.47
N VAL A 28 22.17 -0.57 -17.46
CA VAL A 28 22.51 -1.75 -16.65
C VAL A 28 22.21 -1.52 -15.17
N GLN A 29 22.50 -0.33 -14.66
CA GLN A 29 22.22 0.04 -13.26
C GLN A 29 20.73 -0.06 -12.89
N GLU A 30 19.83 0.34 -13.80
CA GLU A 30 18.38 0.30 -13.58
C GLU A 30 17.87 -1.14 -13.55
N LEU A 31 18.40 -1.99 -14.44
CA LEU A 31 18.10 -3.42 -14.48
C LEU A 31 18.55 -4.14 -13.19
N VAL A 32 19.78 -3.90 -12.75
CA VAL A 32 20.34 -4.51 -11.53
C VAL A 32 19.57 -4.04 -10.29
N THR A 33 19.30 -2.74 -10.18
CA THR A 33 18.55 -2.18 -9.05
C THR A 33 17.12 -2.73 -8.98
N SER A 34 16.43 -2.85 -10.12
CA SER A 34 15.09 -3.45 -10.18
C SER A 34 15.12 -4.90 -9.70
N SER A 35 16.08 -5.69 -10.19
CA SER A 35 16.22 -7.11 -9.85
C SER A 35 16.46 -7.30 -8.36
N PHE A 36 17.33 -6.50 -7.76
CA PHE A 36 17.61 -6.55 -6.33
C PHE A 36 16.37 -6.18 -5.48
N MET A 37 15.63 -5.14 -5.90
CA MET A 37 14.38 -4.75 -5.22
C MET A 37 13.30 -5.82 -5.32
N ILE A 38 13.17 -6.50 -6.47
CA ILE A 38 12.23 -7.63 -6.64
C ILE A 38 12.58 -8.75 -5.67
N ILE A 39 13.85 -9.13 -5.59
CA ILE A 39 14.31 -10.21 -4.70
C ILE A 39 14.03 -9.86 -3.23
N ILE A 40 14.41 -8.66 -2.79
CA ILE A 40 14.15 -8.21 -1.41
C ILE A 40 12.66 -8.15 -1.14
N GLY A 41 11.88 -7.54 -2.04
CA GLY A 41 10.42 -7.45 -1.90
C GLY A 41 9.79 -8.83 -1.80
N THR A 42 10.29 -9.80 -2.56
CA THR A 42 9.76 -11.16 -2.58
C THR A 42 10.04 -11.86 -1.26
N ILE A 43 11.27 -11.76 -0.74
CA ILE A 43 11.65 -12.29 0.58
C ILE A 43 10.79 -11.66 1.69
N LEU A 44 10.59 -10.34 1.66
CA LEU A 44 9.75 -9.63 2.63
C LEU A 44 8.25 -9.97 2.51
N SER A 45 7.80 -10.40 1.33
CA SER A 45 6.42 -10.87 1.13
C SER A 45 6.16 -12.21 1.82
N PHE A 46 7.19 -13.02 2.03
CA PHE A 46 7.11 -14.25 2.83
C PHE A 46 7.09 -13.99 4.34
N LEU A 47 7.76 -12.93 4.81
CA LEU A 47 7.79 -12.54 6.23
C LEU A 47 6.47 -11.93 6.73
N SER A 48 5.48 -11.80 5.85
CA SER A 48 4.19 -11.23 6.22
C SER A 48 3.49 -12.02 7.32
N VAL A 49 2.88 -11.32 8.27
CA VAL A 49 2.11 -11.93 9.35
C VAL A 49 0.64 -11.93 8.97
N MET A 50 -0.01 -13.10 9.04
CA MET A 50 -1.46 -13.20 8.96
C MET A 50 -2.06 -13.05 10.34
N VAL A 51 -2.84 -11.99 10.53
CA VAL A 51 -3.59 -11.77 11.78
C VAL A 51 -5.04 -12.18 11.51
N PRO A 52 -5.57 -13.22 12.19
CA PRO A 52 -6.97 -13.55 12.10
C PRO A 52 -7.78 -12.46 12.81
N VAL A 53 -8.67 -11.80 12.07
CA VAL A 53 -9.56 -10.79 12.62
C VAL A 53 -10.98 -11.35 12.52
N LEU A 54 -11.65 -11.47 13.67
CA LEU A 54 -13.05 -11.92 13.77
C LEU A 54 -13.33 -13.32 13.20
N GLY A 55 -12.38 -14.26 13.33
CA GLY A 55 -12.54 -15.64 12.85
C GLY A 55 -12.27 -15.82 11.35
N PHE A 56 -11.94 -14.75 10.62
CA PHE A 56 -11.53 -14.82 9.22
C PHE A 56 -10.00 -14.75 9.09
N PRO A 57 -9.36 -15.68 8.36
CA PRO A 57 -7.93 -15.62 8.03
C PRO A 57 -7.71 -14.58 6.91
N ALA A 58 -8.03 -13.31 7.15
CA ALA A 58 -8.23 -12.35 6.05
C ALA A 58 -7.19 -11.21 5.99
N VAL A 59 -6.34 -11.03 7.00
CA VAL A 59 -5.45 -9.86 7.04
C VAL A 59 -3.98 -10.25 7.04
N LYS A 60 -3.39 -10.24 5.84
CA LYS A 60 -1.94 -10.34 5.63
C LYS A 60 -1.31 -8.96 5.73
N ILE A 61 -0.52 -8.70 6.78
CA ILE A 61 0.32 -7.50 6.91
C ILE A 61 1.67 -7.84 6.29
N GLY A 62 1.99 -7.23 5.14
CA GLY A 62 3.19 -7.51 4.38
C GLY A 62 4.20 -6.37 4.45
N PHE A 63 5.49 -6.72 4.52
CA PHE A 63 6.61 -5.78 4.55
C PHE A 63 7.19 -5.47 3.16
N ALA A 64 6.62 -6.06 2.11
CA ALA A 64 7.08 -5.85 0.73
C ALA A 64 6.69 -4.47 0.17
N GLN A 65 5.56 -3.91 0.61
CA GLN A 65 5.01 -2.66 0.06
C GLN A 65 6.01 -1.48 0.13
N PRO A 66 6.72 -1.22 1.25
CA PRO A 66 7.76 -0.20 1.29
C PRO A 66 8.84 -0.38 0.21
N VAL A 67 9.38 -1.59 0.04
CA VAL A 67 10.46 -1.82 -0.95
C VAL A 67 9.96 -1.58 -2.37
N MET A 68 8.76 -2.04 -2.69
CA MET A 68 8.16 -1.82 -4.01
C MET A 68 7.80 -0.36 -4.27
N MET A 69 7.42 0.39 -3.23
CA MET A 69 7.22 1.84 -3.33
C MET A 69 8.53 2.60 -3.57
N MET A 70 9.64 2.13 -2.98
CA MET A 70 10.96 2.74 -3.20
C MET A 70 11.39 2.63 -4.65
N VAL A 71 11.09 1.53 -5.33
CA VAL A 71 11.31 1.40 -6.79
C VAL A 71 10.65 2.56 -7.52
N GLY A 72 9.41 2.89 -7.17
CA GLY A 72 8.69 3.99 -7.81
C GLY A 72 9.39 5.35 -7.63
N ILE A 73 9.96 5.61 -6.46
CA ILE A 73 10.64 6.90 -6.20
C ILE A 73 12.04 6.93 -6.83
N LEU A 74 12.75 5.80 -6.85
CA LEU A 74 14.13 5.73 -7.32
C LEU A 74 14.23 5.59 -8.85
N MET A 75 13.19 5.07 -9.49
CA MET A 75 13.20 4.71 -10.91
C MET A 75 12.14 5.47 -11.70
N SER A 76 12.30 5.47 -13.03
CA SER A 76 11.27 6.02 -13.92
C SER A 76 9.99 5.16 -13.91
N PRO A 77 8.80 5.75 -14.17
CA PRO A 77 7.52 5.03 -14.18
C PRO A 77 7.50 3.75 -15.03
N SER A 78 8.25 3.72 -16.12
CA SER A 78 8.35 2.58 -17.04
C SER A 78 9.05 1.38 -16.40
N TRP A 79 10.14 1.65 -15.67
CA TRP A 79 10.80 0.63 -14.85
C TRP A 79 9.93 0.24 -13.66
N ALA A 80 9.24 1.19 -13.02
CA ALA A 80 8.31 0.88 -11.94
C ALA A 80 7.18 -0.05 -12.39
N PHE A 81 6.65 0.14 -13.60
CA PHE A 81 5.66 -0.74 -14.21
C PHE A 81 6.20 -2.16 -14.43
N LEU A 82 7.37 -2.28 -15.07
CA LEU A 82 8.01 -3.57 -15.31
C LEU A 82 8.33 -4.30 -14.01
N THR A 83 8.90 -3.59 -13.03
CA THR A 83 9.28 -4.18 -11.74
C THR A 83 8.07 -4.68 -10.97
N GLY A 84 6.95 -3.95 -10.96
CA GLY A 84 5.70 -4.41 -10.34
C GLY A 84 5.10 -5.64 -11.03
N LEU A 85 5.17 -5.69 -12.36
CA LEU A 85 4.69 -6.83 -13.15
C LEU A 85 5.56 -8.08 -12.93
N VAL A 86 6.89 -7.95 -12.96
CA VAL A 86 7.81 -9.07 -12.72
C VAL A 86 7.72 -9.55 -11.27
N PHE A 87 7.56 -8.63 -10.30
CA PHE A 87 7.36 -8.99 -8.89
C PHE A 87 6.14 -9.88 -8.69
N ASP A 88 5.02 -9.60 -9.37
CA ASP A 88 3.83 -10.44 -9.32
C ASP A 88 4.09 -11.83 -9.92
N ILE A 89 4.70 -11.88 -11.11
CA ILE A 89 5.05 -13.13 -11.79
C ILE A 89 5.96 -14.01 -10.90
N VAL A 90 7.01 -13.42 -10.32
CA VAL A 90 7.90 -14.12 -9.38
C VAL A 90 7.13 -14.64 -8.16
N GLY A 91 6.20 -13.83 -7.62
CA GLY A 91 5.34 -14.23 -6.52
C GLY A 91 4.46 -15.45 -6.86
N VAL A 92 3.85 -15.47 -8.05
CA VAL A 92 3.01 -16.58 -8.53
C VAL A 92 3.83 -17.84 -8.77
N ILE A 93 5.07 -17.71 -9.27
CA ILE A 93 5.98 -18.85 -9.47
C ILE A 93 6.36 -19.49 -8.13
N LEU A 94 6.63 -18.68 -7.10
CA LEU A 94 7.08 -19.19 -5.80
C LEU A 94 5.93 -19.73 -4.94
N VAL A 95 4.74 -19.15 -5.03
CA VAL A 95 3.54 -19.62 -4.34
C VAL A 95 2.44 -19.90 -5.36
N PRO A 96 2.47 -21.08 -6.00
CA PRO A 96 1.49 -21.45 -7.00
C PRO A 96 0.10 -21.57 -6.35
N SER A 97 -0.77 -20.62 -6.65
CA SER A 97 -2.12 -20.50 -6.06
C SER A 97 -3.24 -20.68 -7.09
N GLY A 98 -2.97 -21.43 -8.17
CA GLY A 98 -3.87 -21.56 -9.31
C GLY A 98 -3.61 -20.48 -10.36
N PHE A 99 -4.61 -20.21 -11.20
CA PHE A 99 -4.47 -19.21 -12.28
C PHE A 99 -4.30 -17.79 -11.71
N PRO A 100 -3.27 -17.03 -12.13
CA PRO A 100 -3.01 -15.70 -11.61
C PRO A 100 -4.18 -14.75 -11.89
N PHE A 101 -4.66 -14.07 -10.86
CA PHE A 101 -5.71 -13.08 -11.01
C PHE A 101 -5.12 -11.72 -11.38
N LEU A 102 -5.40 -11.27 -12.61
CA LEU A 102 -4.86 -10.02 -13.16
C LEU A 102 -5.17 -8.76 -12.32
N GLY A 103 -6.23 -8.75 -11.52
CA GLY A 103 -6.50 -7.63 -10.61
C GLY A 103 -5.45 -7.50 -9.50
N PHE A 104 -4.85 -8.60 -9.02
CA PHE A 104 -3.74 -8.54 -8.06
C PHE A 104 -2.43 -8.14 -8.74
N THR A 105 -2.22 -8.56 -9.99
CA THR A 105 -1.11 -8.05 -10.82
C THR A 105 -1.21 -6.53 -10.99
N LEU A 106 -2.41 -6.01 -11.29
CA LEU A 106 -2.67 -4.58 -11.40
C LEU A 106 -2.34 -3.86 -10.08
N ASN A 107 -2.73 -4.43 -8.94
CA ASN A 107 -2.39 -3.85 -7.64
C ASN A 107 -0.87 -3.74 -7.45
N ASN A 108 -0.12 -4.80 -7.73
CA ASN A 108 1.34 -4.82 -7.59
C ASN A 108 2.02 -3.79 -8.52
N ILE A 109 1.52 -3.63 -9.75
CA ILE A 109 1.98 -2.60 -10.69
C ILE A 109 1.69 -1.20 -10.12
N LEU A 110 0.48 -0.94 -9.64
CA LEU A 110 0.07 0.36 -9.12
C LEU A 110 0.85 0.77 -7.88
N VAL A 111 1.22 -0.17 -7.00
CA VAL A 111 2.09 0.09 -5.83
C VAL A 111 3.42 0.73 -6.25
N CYS A 112 3.97 0.36 -7.41
CA CYS A 112 5.21 0.93 -7.93
C CYS A 112 4.96 2.20 -8.77
N VAL A 113 3.94 2.20 -9.62
CA VAL A 113 3.71 3.27 -10.60
C VAL A 113 3.15 4.54 -9.95
N ILE A 114 2.25 4.43 -8.96
CA ILE A 114 1.68 5.59 -8.26
C ILE A 114 2.79 6.48 -7.64
N PRO A 115 3.73 5.96 -6.84
CA PRO A 115 4.81 6.77 -6.29
C PRO A 115 5.72 7.35 -7.38
N ALA A 116 5.94 6.63 -8.49
CA ALA A 116 6.77 7.11 -9.61
C ALA A 116 6.17 8.31 -10.32
N LEU A 117 4.89 8.20 -10.71
CA LEU A 117 4.17 9.30 -11.34
C LEU A 117 4.07 10.50 -10.39
N TRP A 118 3.81 10.24 -9.12
CA TRP A 118 3.68 11.30 -8.12
C TRP A 118 5.00 12.05 -7.92
N TYR A 119 6.11 11.32 -7.74
CA TYR A 119 7.43 11.92 -7.55
C TYR A 119 7.84 12.81 -8.74
N GLN A 120 7.51 12.40 -9.96
CA GLN A 120 7.83 13.18 -11.16
C GLN A 120 6.92 14.39 -11.39
N HIS A 121 5.69 14.39 -10.87
CA HIS A 121 4.72 15.48 -11.09
C HIS A 121 4.68 16.51 -9.96
N GLN A 122 5.36 16.26 -8.85
CA GLN A 122 5.29 17.14 -7.67
C GLN A 122 6.12 18.41 -7.81
N GLN A 123 5.39 19.53 -7.90
CA GLN A 123 5.85 20.84 -7.44
C GLN A 123 5.90 20.89 -5.91
N LYS A 124 6.82 21.68 -5.33
CA LYS A 124 7.10 21.81 -3.88
C LYS A 124 5.82 21.98 -3.03
N LEU A 125 5.17 20.89 -2.63
CA LEU A 125 4.07 20.95 -1.68
C LEU A 125 4.59 21.27 -0.28
N ARG A 126 3.88 22.16 0.41
CA ARG A 126 4.24 22.55 1.78
C ARG A 126 3.97 21.38 2.73
N GLU A 127 5.01 20.91 3.41
CA GLU A 127 4.99 19.74 4.31
C GLU A 127 3.87 19.81 5.36
N LYS A 128 3.63 21.01 5.93
CA LYS A 128 2.56 21.23 6.91
C LYS A 128 1.15 20.98 6.34
N THR A 129 0.97 21.15 5.03
CA THR A 129 -0.31 20.89 4.35
C THR A 129 -0.46 19.40 4.09
N VAL A 130 0.59 18.74 3.60
CA VAL A 130 0.59 17.28 3.40
C VAL A 130 0.34 16.54 4.71
N MET A 131 1.00 16.92 5.80
CA MET A 131 0.81 16.29 7.10
C MET A 131 -0.62 16.49 7.63
N ARG A 132 -1.21 17.69 7.46
CA ARG A 132 -2.61 17.94 7.83
C ARG A 132 -3.57 17.11 6.98
N LEU A 133 -3.32 17.01 5.67
CA LEU A 133 -4.14 16.21 4.76
C LEU A 133 -4.09 14.73 5.13
N VAL A 134 -2.91 14.19 5.45
CA VAL A 134 -2.76 12.80 5.87
C VAL A 134 -3.46 12.54 7.20
N CYS A 135 -3.29 13.40 8.20
CA CYS A 135 -3.97 13.25 9.49
C CYS A 135 -5.50 13.36 9.36
N THR A 136 -6.00 14.27 8.51
CA THR A 136 -7.45 14.43 8.28
C THR A 136 -8.04 13.25 7.53
N VAL A 137 -7.36 12.73 6.51
CA VAL A 137 -7.77 11.50 5.80
C VAL A 137 -7.79 10.31 6.75
N LEU A 138 -6.76 10.14 7.57
CA LEU A 138 -6.71 9.06 8.56
C LEU A 138 -7.85 9.16 9.58
N ALA A 139 -8.09 10.37 10.12
CA ALA A 139 -9.17 10.61 11.06
C ALA A 139 -10.55 10.40 10.43
N ALA A 140 -10.74 10.79 9.16
CA ALA A 140 -11.98 10.56 8.44
C ALA A 140 -12.23 9.05 8.24
N VAL A 141 -11.21 8.30 7.86
CA VAL A 141 -11.29 6.84 7.67
C VAL A 141 -11.60 6.13 8.99
N SER A 142 -10.98 6.54 10.11
CA SER A 142 -11.27 5.95 11.42
C SER A 142 -12.68 6.30 11.92
N VAL A 143 -13.16 7.53 11.69
CA VAL A 143 -14.54 7.94 12.02
C VAL A 143 -15.57 7.16 11.19
N LEU A 144 -15.31 6.96 9.89
CA LEU A 144 -16.17 6.13 9.03
C LEU A 144 -16.23 4.68 9.53
N ALA A 145 -15.12 4.11 9.98
CA ALA A 145 -15.10 2.77 10.57
C ALA A 145 -15.90 2.69 11.88
N ILE A 146 -15.73 3.67 12.78
CA ILE A 146 -16.48 3.72 14.05
C ILE A 146 -17.99 3.89 13.78
N GLY A 147 -18.36 4.79 12.86
CA GLY A 147 -19.75 5.00 12.44
C GLY A 147 -20.37 3.73 11.85
N TYR A 148 -19.62 2.97 11.06
CA TYR A 148 -20.09 1.73 10.47
C TYR A 148 -20.24 0.58 11.49
N ILE A 149 -19.33 0.45 12.47
CA ILE A 149 -19.47 -0.51 13.58
C ILE A 149 -20.71 -0.18 14.43
N SER A 150 -20.98 1.11 14.65
CA SER A 150 -22.13 1.59 15.41
C SER A 150 -23.46 1.31 14.68
N ALA A 151 -23.46 1.39 13.34
CA ALA A 151 -24.64 1.14 12.51
C ALA A 151 -24.98 -0.34 12.30
N LEU A 152 -24.03 -1.27 12.52
CA LEU A 152 -24.28 -2.71 12.33
C LEU A 152 -24.94 -3.37 13.56
N SER A 153 -26.20 -3.80 13.42
CA SER A 153 -26.91 -4.56 14.45
C SER A 153 -26.65 -6.07 14.37
N GLN A 154 -26.37 -6.63 13.18
CA GLN A 154 -26.16 -8.08 12.98
C GLN A 154 -25.15 -8.35 11.85
N VAL A 155 -24.31 -9.36 12.04
CA VAL A 155 -23.46 -9.95 10.98
C VAL A 155 -24.10 -11.27 10.60
N VAL A 156 -24.80 -11.32 9.46
CA VAL A 156 -25.41 -12.56 8.96
C VAL A 156 -24.37 -13.28 8.13
N ILE A 157 -23.96 -14.46 8.59
CA ILE A 157 -23.13 -15.39 7.81
C ILE A 157 -23.90 -16.71 7.74
N GLU A 158 -24.35 -16.98 6.52
CA GLU A 158 -25.02 -18.12 5.86
C GLU A 158 -25.30 -19.48 6.56
N LYS A 159 -25.02 -19.70 7.85
CA LYS A 159 -25.69 -20.71 8.73
C LYS A 159 -25.30 -20.70 10.22
N GLN A 160 -24.61 -19.66 10.73
CA GLN A 160 -24.52 -19.41 12.18
C GLN A 160 -24.48 -17.90 12.47
N THR A 161 -25.52 -17.41 13.15
CA THR A 161 -25.61 -16.00 13.58
C THR A 161 -24.77 -15.81 14.84
N ILE A 162 -23.55 -15.31 14.69
CA ILE A 162 -22.79 -14.81 15.84
C ILE A 162 -23.43 -13.48 16.24
N VAL A 163 -24.25 -13.52 17.29
CA VAL A 163 -24.84 -12.32 17.90
C VAL A 163 -23.70 -11.54 18.54
N MET A 164 -23.28 -10.46 17.89
CA MET A 164 -22.24 -9.57 18.41
C MET A 164 -22.71 -8.94 19.73
N SER A 165 -22.17 -9.42 20.85
CA SER A 165 -22.43 -8.87 22.17
C SER A 165 -21.95 -7.40 22.24
N THR A 166 -22.75 -6.54 22.88
CA THR A 166 -22.42 -5.13 23.16
C THR A 166 -21.02 -4.90 23.75
N PRO A 167 -20.45 -5.77 24.63
CA PRO A 167 -19.07 -5.62 25.10
C PRO A 167 -18.01 -5.84 24.01
N LEU A 168 -18.24 -6.74 23.05
CA LEU A 168 -17.27 -7.00 21.98
C LEU A 168 -17.19 -5.81 21.00
N LYS A 169 -18.33 -5.17 20.70
CA LYS A 169 -18.36 -3.94 19.87
C LYS A 169 -17.57 -2.81 20.52
N LEU A 170 -17.75 -2.60 21.82
CA LEU A 170 -17.00 -1.61 22.60
C LEU A 170 -15.50 -1.92 22.62
N GLY A 171 -15.11 -3.18 22.79
CA GLY A 171 -13.70 -3.61 22.75
C GLY A 171 -13.01 -3.28 21.43
N ILE A 172 -13.68 -3.52 20.30
CA ILE A 172 -13.13 -3.21 18.96
C ILE A 172 -13.00 -1.70 18.75
N ILE A 173 -14.00 -0.91 19.16
CA ILE A 173 -13.95 0.56 19.04
C ILE A 173 -12.78 1.13 19.86
N VAL A 174 -12.60 0.67 21.10
CA VAL A 174 -11.49 1.09 21.95
C VAL A 174 -10.14 0.70 21.32
N LEU A 175 -10.01 -0.51 20.77
CA LEU A 175 -8.79 -0.96 20.11
C LEU A 175 -8.42 -0.06 18.92
N ILE A 176 -9.40 0.33 18.09
CA ILE A 176 -9.18 1.23 16.94
C ILE A 176 -8.68 2.59 17.41
N ILE A 177 -9.31 3.15 18.44
CA ILE A 177 -8.95 4.45 19.00
C ILE A 177 -7.52 4.41 19.57
N VAL A 178 -7.17 3.36 20.30
CA VAL A 178 -5.82 3.15 20.85
C VAL A 178 -4.77 3.05 19.74
N ILE A 179 -5.03 2.26 18.70
CA ILE A 179 -4.12 2.12 17.54
C ILE A 179 -3.97 3.46 16.81
N MET A 180 -5.06 4.22 16.63
CA MET A 180 -5.03 5.53 15.99
C MET A 180 -4.25 6.57 16.82
N ILE A 181 -4.42 6.61 18.13
CA ILE A 181 -3.68 7.52 19.02
C ILE A 181 -2.19 7.16 19.00
N PHE A 182 -1.86 5.86 19.10
CA PHE A 182 -0.49 5.37 18.99
C PHE A 182 0.14 5.75 17.63
N MET A 183 -0.60 5.57 16.54
CA MET A 183 -0.17 5.96 15.20
C MET A 183 0.11 7.47 15.09
N LEU A 184 -0.82 8.33 15.55
CA LEU A 184 -0.64 9.78 15.52
C LEU A 184 0.57 10.22 16.34
N THR A 185 0.83 9.52 17.46
CA THR A 185 2.00 9.76 18.31
C THR A 185 3.30 9.41 17.58
N ILE A 186 3.36 8.26 16.90
CA ILE A 186 4.53 7.88 16.09
C ILE A 186 4.79 8.88 14.98
N LEU A 187 3.76 9.28 14.23
CA LEU A 187 3.90 10.26 13.16
C LEU A 187 4.37 11.62 13.69
N TYR A 188 3.90 12.03 14.87
CA TYR A 188 4.35 13.25 15.54
C TYR A 188 5.82 13.16 15.98
N VAL A 189 6.23 12.04 16.58
CA VAL A 189 7.64 11.79 16.99
C VAL A 189 8.57 11.75 15.78
N LEU A 190 8.19 11.07 14.71
CA LEU A 190 8.95 11.02 13.45
C LEU A 190 9.12 12.42 12.84
N LYS A 191 8.06 13.24 12.88
CA LYS A 191 8.12 14.63 12.43
C LYS A 191 9.10 15.46 13.27
N GLN A 192 9.11 15.30 14.60
CA GLN A 192 10.03 16.05 15.47
C GLN A 192 11.50 15.65 15.29
N ARG A 193 11.78 14.39 14.95
CA ARG A 193 13.14 13.87 14.71
C ARG A 193 13.76 14.34 13.39
N MET A 194 13.04 15.06 12.55
CA MET A 194 13.42 15.32 11.17
C MET A 194 13.89 16.77 10.95
N HIS A 195 15.20 16.95 10.73
CA HIS A 195 15.79 18.19 10.24
C HIS A 195 15.32 18.50 8.80
N THR A 196 15.15 19.79 8.54
CA THR A 196 14.51 20.47 7.39
C THR A 196 14.97 20.06 5.98
N GLU A 197 16.05 19.30 5.81
CA GLU A 197 16.63 18.97 4.51
C GLU A 197 15.93 17.81 3.77
N HIS A 198 15.26 16.89 4.49
CA HIS A 198 14.62 15.70 3.88
C HIS A 198 13.09 15.68 3.96
N ALA A 199 12.48 16.79 4.37
CA ALA A 199 11.07 16.77 4.72
C ALA A 199 10.14 16.79 3.49
N HIS A 200 10.61 17.25 2.33
CA HIS A 200 9.94 17.03 1.02
C HIS A 200 9.83 15.54 0.67
N LEU A 201 10.93 14.78 0.81
CA LEU A 201 10.96 13.34 0.51
C LEU A 201 10.02 12.57 1.43
N PHE A 202 9.97 12.96 2.71
CA PHE A 202 9.04 12.41 3.68
C PHE A 202 7.58 12.68 3.31
N ALA A 203 7.26 13.90 2.87
CA ALA A 203 5.93 14.27 2.43
C ALA A 203 5.48 13.44 1.21
N VAL A 204 6.35 13.29 0.21
CA VAL A 204 6.08 12.46 -0.98
C VAL A 204 5.89 11.00 -0.60
N TRP A 205 6.72 10.46 0.30
CA TRP A 205 6.59 9.09 0.78
C TRP A 205 5.22 8.84 1.42
N ILE A 206 4.87 9.63 2.43
CA ILE A 206 3.61 9.46 3.16
C ILE A 206 2.42 9.61 2.21
N LEU A 207 2.44 10.61 1.34
CA LEU A 207 1.35 10.83 0.41
C LEU A 207 1.19 9.65 -0.57
N SER A 208 2.31 9.07 -1.02
CA SER A 208 2.28 7.85 -1.82
C SER A 208 1.68 6.67 -1.05
N VAL A 209 2.02 6.50 0.24
CA VAL A 209 1.44 5.45 1.09
C VAL A 209 -0.08 5.63 1.15
N VAL A 210 -0.56 6.84 1.47
CA VAL A 210 -2.00 7.10 1.58
C VAL A 210 -2.73 6.88 0.25
N MET A 211 -2.17 7.33 -0.87
CA MET A 211 -2.77 7.14 -2.19
C MET A 211 -2.89 5.65 -2.55
N ILE A 212 -1.88 4.84 -2.21
CA ILE A 212 -1.90 3.39 -2.40
C ILE A 212 -2.97 2.74 -1.52
N GLU A 213 -3.06 3.09 -0.24
CA GLU A 213 -4.05 2.52 0.68
C GLU A 213 -5.47 2.80 0.19
N ILE A 214 -5.77 4.04 -0.20
CA ILE A 214 -7.09 4.43 -0.70
C ILE A 214 -7.39 3.73 -2.02
N SER A 215 -6.52 3.89 -3.02
CA SER A 215 -6.80 3.38 -4.37
C SER A 215 -6.82 1.86 -4.41
N ILE A 216 -5.83 1.22 -3.79
CA ILE A 216 -5.61 -0.21 -3.91
C ILE A 216 -6.34 -0.96 -2.80
N GLN A 217 -6.10 -0.63 -1.53
CA GLN A 217 -6.63 -1.41 -0.43
C GLN A 217 -8.11 -1.14 -0.16
N PHE A 218 -8.60 0.08 -0.37
CA PHE A 218 -10.02 0.40 -0.15
C PHE A 218 -10.90 0.29 -1.40
N MET A 219 -10.39 0.52 -2.61
CA MET A 219 -11.22 0.43 -3.83
C MET A 219 -11.00 -0.86 -4.63
N LEU A 220 -9.79 -1.09 -5.14
CA LEU A 220 -9.55 -2.20 -6.07
C LEU A 220 -9.66 -3.56 -5.38
N THR A 221 -8.96 -3.72 -4.25
CA THR A 221 -8.79 -5.03 -3.66
C THR A 221 -10.12 -5.60 -3.09
N PRO A 222 -11.10 -4.82 -2.56
CA PRO A 222 -12.38 -5.39 -2.14
C PRO A 222 -13.23 -5.84 -3.33
N ILE A 223 -13.16 -5.14 -4.46
CA ILE A 223 -13.82 -5.53 -5.72
C ILE A 223 -13.32 -6.91 -6.14
N TRP A 224 -11.99 -7.11 -6.16
CA TRP A 224 -11.39 -8.40 -6.48
C TRP A 224 -11.84 -9.52 -5.54
N LEU A 225 -11.88 -9.26 -4.23
CA LEU A 225 -12.31 -10.28 -3.26
C LEU A 225 -13.80 -10.62 -3.36
N GLN A 226 -14.64 -9.62 -3.66
CA GLN A 226 -16.06 -9.87 -3.90
C GLN A 226 -16.25 -10.77 -5.12
N SER A 227 -15.52 -10.53 -6.21
CA SER A 227 -15.64 -11.38 -7.40
C SER A 227 -15.02 -12.76 -7.26
N MET A 228 -13.91 -12.91 -6.53
CA MET A 228 -13.24 -14.22 -6.41
C MET A 228 -13.82 -15.10 -5.31
N TYR A 229 -14.18 -14.50 -4.17
CA TYR A 229 -14.55 -15.24 -2.95
C TYR A 229 -15.99 -14.98 -2.50
N GLY A 230 -16.75 -14.12 -3.19
CA GLY A 230 -18.12 -13.78 -2.82
C GLY A 230 -18.24 -12.96 -1.53
N ILE A 231 -17.12 -12.46 -0.98
CA ILE A 231 -17.11 -11.73 0.29
C ILE A 231 -17.81 -10.38 0.09
N PRO A 232 -18.80 -10.02 0.92
CA PRO A 232 -19.46 -8.72 0.82
C PRO A 232 -18.45 -7.57 0.89
N TRP A 233 -18.56 -6.65 -0.07
CA TRP A 233 -17.65 -5.50 -0.18
C TRP A 233 -17.48 -4.75 1.14
N VAL A 234 -18.59 -4.54 1.86
CA VAL A 234 -18.58 -3.75 3.08
C VAL A 234 -17.87 -4.45 4.25
N LEU A 235 -17.98 -5.78 4.34
CA LEU A 235 -17.24 -6.57 5.33
C LEU A 235 -15.73 -6.53 5.02
N SER A 236 -15.37 -6.65 3.73
CA SER A 236 -13.98 -6.57 3.28
C SER A 236 -13.37 -5.19 3.55
N LEU A 237 -14.12 -4.12 3.31
CA LEU A 237 -13.66 -2.75 3.56
C LEU A 237 -13.40 -2.51 5.05
N PHE A 238 -14.31 -2.96 5.92
CA PHE A 238 -14.16 -2.81 7.37
C PHE A 238 -12.84 -3.40 7.88
N ILE A 239 -12.56 -4.66 7.54
CA ILE A 239 -11.34 -5.38 7.94
C ILE A 239 -10.08 -4.64 7.49
N ARG A 240 -10.14 -3.96 6.34
CA ARG A 240 -9.00 -3.26 5.76
C ARG A 240 -8.79 -1.88 6.32
N VAL A 241 -9.84 -1.19 6.76
CA VAL A 241 -9.65 0.05 7.51
C VAL A 241 -8.86 -0.24 8.79
N LEU A 242 -9.17 -1.35 9.49
CA LEU A 242 -8.39 -1.80 10.64
C LEU A 242 -6.93 -2.08 10.27
N LYS A 243 -6.72 -2.80 9.15
CA LYS A 243 -5.38 -3.09 8.64
C LYS A 243 -4.60 -1.82 8.28
N ALA A 244 -5.25 -0.86 7.63
CA ALA A 244 -4.63 0.39 7.17
C ALA A 244 -4.10 1.22 8.35
N CYS A 245 -4.82 1.25 9.48
CA CYS A 245 -4.36 1.89 10.71
C CYS A 245 -3.03 1.35 11.23
N ILE A 246 -2.70 0.08 10.94
CA ILE A 246 -1.42 -0.55 11.31
C ILE A 246 -0.41 -0.41 10.16
N THR A 247 -0.84 -0.63 8.92
CA THR A 247 0.03 -0.71 7.74
C THR A 247 0.60 0.65 7.35
N ILE A 248 -0.17 1.74 7.46
CA ILE A 248 0.30 3.10 7.17
C ILE A 248 1.52 3.47 8.05
N PRO A 249 1.43 3.44 9.39
CA PRO A 249 2.58 3.77 10.24
C PRO A 249 3.73 2.79 10.05
N LEU A 250 3.45 1.50 9.87
CA LEU A 250 4.50 0.50 9.59
C LEU A 250 5.29 0.88 8.32
N ASN A 251 4.59 1.23 7.24
CA ASN A 251 5.21 1.62 5.99
C ASN A 251 6.02 2.92 6.10
N VAL A 252 5.62 3.83 6.98
CA VAL A 252 6.37 5.08 7.23
C VAL A 252 7.59 4.81 8.11
N VAL A 253 7.45 4.06 9.20
CA VAL A 253 8.53 3.74 10.14
C VAL A 253 9.63 2.90 9.48
N VAL A 254 9.24 1.88 8.70
CA VAL A 254 10.19 0.99 8.01
C VAL A 254 10.68 1.63 6.72
N GLY A 255 9.77 2.15 5.89
CA GLY A 255 10.10 2.57 4.54
C GLY A 255 10.89 3.87 4.45
N PHE A 256 10.64 4.84 5.34
CA PHE A 256 11.31 6.13 5.24
C PHE A 256 12.82 6.08 5.55
N PRO A 257 13.30 5.40 6.62
CA PRO A 257 14.74 5.22 6.84
C PRO A 257 15.43 4.49 5.68
N LEU A 258 14.77 3.48 5.11
CA LEU A 258 15.23 2.72 3.96
C LEU A 258 15.37 3.60 2.71
N LEU A 259 14.38 4.45 2.42
CA LEU A 259 14.45 5.42 1.33
C LEU A 259 15.63 6.39 1.51
N LYS A 260 15.80 6.90 2.74
CA LYS A 260 16.89 7.83 3.06
C LYS A 260 18.27 7.20 2.85
N LEU A 261 18.44 5.94 3.26
CA LEU A 261 19.68 5.20 3.04
C LEU A 261 19.99 5.06 1.55
N MET A 262 19.00 4.65 0.75
CA MET A 262 19.19 4.45 -0.69
C MET A 262 19.50 5.75 -1.43
N MET A 263 18.84 6.86 -1.09
CA MET A 263 19.13 8.15 -1.72
C MET A 263 20.53 8.68 -1.38
N ARG A 264 21.03 8.43 -0.17
CA ARG A 264 22.41 8.77 0.20
C ARG A 264 23.43 8.00 -0.65
N LEU A 265 23.21 6.70 -0.84
CA LEU A 265 24.08 5.86 -1.67
C LEU A 265 24.08 6.33 -3.13
N ASN A 266 22.90 6.68 -3.66
CA ASN A 266 22.80 7.17 -5.03
C ASN A 266 23.52 8.53 -5.23
N HIS A 267 23.40 9.44 -4.26
CA HIS A 267 24.04 10.76 -4.35
C HIS A 267 25.58 10.71 -4.17
N GLN A 268 26.09 9.73 -3.42
CA GLN A 268 27.55 9.51 -3.30
C GLN A 268 28.15 8.98 -4.61
N ASN A 269 27.44 8.13 -5.35
CA ASN A 269 27.89 7.63 -6.66
C ASN A 269 27.96 8.73 -7.73
N LEU A 270 27.13 9.77 -7.63
CA LEU A 270 27.15 10.94 -8.53
C LEU A 270 28.25 11.97 -8.22
N LYS A 271 28.85 11.94 -7.02
CA LYS A 271 29.96 12.82 -6.65
C LYS A 271 31.34 12.17 -6.81
N GLY A 272 31.37 10.86 -6.99
CA GLY A 272 32.60 10.07 -7.20
C GLY A 272 32.89 9.70 -8.66
N ALA A 273 32.07 10.16 -9.60
CA ALA A 273 32.26 10.05 -11.05
C ALA A 273 32.55 11.44 -11.63
#